data_AF-W3TX86-F1
#
_entry.id   AF-W3TX86-F1
#
_cell.length_a   1.000
_cell.length_b   1.000
_cell.length_c   1.000
_cell.angle_alpha   90.00
_cell.angle_beta   90.00
_cell.angle_gamma   90.00
#
_symmetry.space_group_name_H-M   'P 1'
#
loop_
_entity.id
_entity.type
_entity.pdbx_description
1 polymer ?
#
loop_
_entity_poly.entity_id
_entity_poly.type
_entity_poly.pdbx_seq_one_letter_code
_entity_poly.pdbx_strand_id
1 'polypeptide(L)' 'MFINHLKVIQYITDMSKQMNQMARQARSPLLALLLDMVAKEGQSIINSAEALGEDSNSTMTHNHQSVE' A
#
# COMPACT_ATOMS: atom_id res chain seq x y z
N MET A 1 -12.47 0.71 10.34
CA MET A 1 -12.65 1.52 9.12
C MET A 1 -11.35 1.61 8.31
N PHE A 2 -10.24 2.10 8.89
CA PHE A 2 -8.92 2.23 8.22
C PHE A 2 -8.39 0.95 7.54
N ILE A 3 -8.41 -0.20 8.23
CA ILE A 3 -7.98 -1.49 7.67
C ILE A 3 -8.79 -1.91 6.43
N ASN A 4 -10.10 -1.59 6.40
CA ASN A 4 -10.94 -1.91 5.25
C ASN A 4 -10.61 -1.01 4.04
N HIS A 5 -10.26 0.26 4.27
CA HIS A 5 -9.79 1.15 3.19
C HIS A 5 -8.47 0.65 2.61
N LEU A 6 -7.52 0.20 3.44
CA LEU A 6 -6.27 -0.39 2.95
C LEU A 6 -6.50 -1.61 2.06
N LYS A 7 -7.42 -2.50 2.45
CA LYS A 7 -7.78 -3.67 1.63
C LYS A 7 -8.33 -3.26 0.26
N VAL A 8 -9.15 -2.21 0.20
CA VAL A 8 -9.66 -1.68 -1.08
C VAL A 8 -8.52 -1.08 -1.92
N ILE A 9 -7.62 -0.31 -1.30
CA ILE A 9 -6.46 0.27 -1.99
C ILE A 9 -5.52 -0.82 -2.52
N GLN A 10 -5.27 -1.87 -1.74
CA GLN A 10 -4.52 -3.06 -2.17
C GLN A 10 -5.17 -3.71 -3.39
N TYR A 11 -6.48 -3.95 -3.33
CA TYR A 11 -7.22 -4.53 -4.46
C TYR A 11 -7.10 -3.68 -5.73
N ILE A 12 -7.30 -2.36 -5.65
CA ILE A 12 -7.16 -1.45 -6.79
C ILE A 12 -5.72 -1.44 -7.32
N THR A 13 -4.74 -1.49 -6.43
CA THR A 13 -3.31 -1.53 -6.78
C THR A 13 -2.98 -2.78 -7.58
N ASP A 14 -3.42 -3.95 -7.11
CA ASP A 14 -3.16 -5.23 -7.77
C ASP A 14 -3.90 -5.35 -9.11
N MET A 15 -5.13 -4.83 -9.19
CA MET A 15 -5.86 -4.75 -10.45
C MET A 15 -5.18 -3.81 -11.44
N SER A 16 -4.66 -2.67 -10.98
CA SER A 16 -3.95 -1.71 -11.83
C SER A 16 -2.67 -2.33 -12.42
N LYS A 17 -1.93 -3.14 -11.64
CA LYS A 17 -0.75 -3.89 -12.12
C LYS A 17 -1.12 -4.89 -13.22
N GLN A 18 -2.19 -5.67 -13.02
CA GLN A 18 -2.68 -6.63 -14.02
C GLN A 18 -3.18 -5.93 -15.29
N MET A 19 -3.96 -4.86 -15.13
CA MET A 19 -4.47 -4.08 -16.26
C MET A 19 -3.36 -3.39 -17.02
N ASN A 20 -2.27 -2.96 -16.38
CA ASN A 20 -1.12 -2.38 -17.08
C ASN A 20 -0.51 -3.40 -18.06
N GLN A 21 -0.36 -4.66 -17.64
CA GLN A 21 0.11 -5.72 -18.53
C GLN A 21 -0.85 -5.93 -19.71
N MET A 22 -2.16 -5.95 -19.45
CA MET A 22 -3.18 -6.06 -20.50
C MET A 22 -3.15 -4.85 -21.46
N ALA A 23 -2.98 -3.64 -20.94
CA ALA A 23 -2.88 -2.42 -21.74
C ALA A 23 -1.65 -2.43 -22.66
N ARG A 24 -0.50 -2.94 -22.16
CA ARG A 24 0.69 -3.14 -22.98
C ARG A 24 0.45 -4.17 -24.09
N GLN A 25 -0.20 -5.29 -23.79
CA GLN A 25 -0.56 -6.31 -24.77
C GLN A 25 -1.52 -5.77 -25.84
N ALA A 26 -2.48 -4.93 -25.44
CA ALA A 26 -3.42 -4.24 -26.33
C ALA A 26 -2.81 -3.04 -27.07
N ARG A 27 -1.49 -2.80 -26.92
CA ARG A 27 -0.77 -1.67 -27.53
C ARG A 27 -1.39 -0.30 -27.19
N SER A 28 -1.85 -0.14 -25.95
CA SER A 28 -2.37 1.11 -25.41
C SER A 28 -1.37 1.73 -24.42
N PRO A 29 -0.34 2.46 -24.90
CA PRO A 29 0.73 2.97 -24.06
C PRO A 29 0.27 4.03 -23.05
N LEU A 30 -0.69 4.89 -23.43
CA LEU A 30 -1.26 5.89 -22.52
C LEU A 30 -1.99 5.21 -21.36
N LEU A 31 -2.82 4.20 -21.66
CA LEU A 31 -3.53 3.46 -20.62
C LEU A 31 -2.55 2.73 -19.70
N ALA A 32 -1.51 2.10 -20.25
CA ALA A 32 -0.47 1.45 -19.47
C ALA A 32 0.24 2.44 -18.52
N LEU A 33 0.53 3.65 -18.98
CA LEU A 33 1.12 4.72 -18.15
C LEU A 33 0.17 5.13 -17.00
N LEU A 34 -1.11 5.35 -17.29
CA LEU A 34 -2.10 5.72 -16.28
C LEU A 34 -2.24 4.64 -15.20
N LEU A 35 -2.30 3.38 -15.60
CA LEU A 35 -2.41 2.24 -14.69
C LEU A 35 -1.12 2.04 -13.86
N ASP A 36 0.05 2.32 -14.44
CA ASP A 36 1.32 2.34 -13.71
C ASP A 36 1.34 3.41 -12.62
N MET A 37 0.86 4.62 -12.92
CA MET A 37 0.78 5.71 -11.93
C MET A 37 -0.18 5.37 -10.80
N VAL A 38 -1.36 4.82 -11.11
CA VAL A 38 -2.32 4.38 -10.08
C VAL A 38 -1.73 3.29 -9.19
N ALA A 39 -1.05 2.30 -9.78
CA ALA A 39 -0.40 1.23 -9.01
C ALA A 39 0.71 1.76 -8.09
N LYS A 40 1.51 2.72 -8.56
CA LYS A 40 2.57 3.36 -7.76
C LYS A 40 2.00 4.16 -6.59
N GLU A 41 0.96 4.96 -6.84
CA GLU A 41 0.30 5.74 -5.80
C GLU A 41 -0.34 4.83 -4.74
N GLY A 42 -1.08 3.81 -5.18
CA GLY A 42 -1.69 2.84 -4.28
C GLY A 42 -0.64 2.13 -3.40
N GLN A 43 0.48 1.69 -3.99
CA GLN A 43 1.59 1.08 -3.24
C GLN A 43 2.22 2.06 -2.25
N SER A 44 2.39 3.34 -2.63
CA SER A 44 2.90 4.39 -1.74
C SER A 44 2.03 4.56 -0.49
N ILE A 45 0.70 4.57 -0.66
CA ILE A 45 -0.26 4.69 0.44
C ILE A 45 -0.19 3.47 1.36
N ILE A 46 -0.10 2.25 0.80
CA ILE A 46 0.02 1.01 1.58
C ILE A 46 1.29 1.02 2.43
N ASN A 47 2.43 1.30 1.81
CA ASN A 47 3.73 1.35 2.49
C ASN A 47 3.73 2.40 3.61
N SER A 48 3.12 3.57 3.36
CA SER A 48 3.03 4.64 4.37
C SER A 48 2.17 4.22 5.56
N ALA A 49 1.10 3.47 5.33
CA ALA A 49 0.26 2.96 6.40
C ALA A 49 0.89 1.82 7.20
N GLU A 50 1.69 0.96 6.55
CA GLU A 50 2.47 -0.08 7.22
C GLU A 50 3.52 0.55 8.15
N ALA A 51 4.26 1.56 7.67
CA ALA A 51 5.24 2.29 8.49
C ALA A 51 4.61 2.93 9.74
N LEU A 52 3.42 3.55 9.60
CA LEU A 52 2.68 4.11 10.74
C LEU A 52 2.15 3.03 11.71
N GLY A 53 1.90 1.82 11.21
CA GLY A 53 1.49 0.67 12.03
C GLY A 53 2.64 0.05 12.83
N GLU A 54 3.85 0.05 12.28
CA GLU A 54 5.07 -0.44 12.97
C GLU A 54 5.47 0.48 14.13
N ASP A 55 5.38 1.81 13.97
CA ASP A 55 5.68 2.79 15.03
C ASP A 55 4.76 2.65 16.25
N SER A 56 3.53 2.19 16.06
CA SER A 56 2.53 2.04 17.13
C SER A 56 2.77 0.83 18.04
N ASN A 57 3.54 -0.18 17.59
CA ASN A 57 3.86 -1.37 18.39
C ASN A 57 5.19 -1.24 19.17
N SER A 58 6.01 -0.22 18.89
CA SER A 58 7.32 -0.05 19.54
C SER A 58 7.26 0.63 20.92
N THR A 59 6.10 1.12 21.36
CA THR A 59 5.97 1.88 22.63
C THR A 59 5.46 1.07 23.82
N MET A 60 5.20 -0.25 23.69
CA MET A 60 4.59 -1.05 24.76
C MET A 60 5.52 -2.05 25.48
N THR A 61 6.84 -1.96 25.29
CA THR A 61 7.83 -2.81 26.01
C THR A 61 9.03 -2.03 26.51
N HIS A 62 8.82 -0.95 27.26
CA HIS A 62 9.85 -0.42 28.14
C HIS A 62 9.17 0.41 29.23
N ASN A 63 8.67 -0.25 30.28
CA ASN A 63 8.53 0.30 31.64
C ASN A 63 7.93 -0.78 32.56
N HIS A 64 8.68 -1.87 32.73
CA HIS A 64 8.56 -2.73 33.89
C HIS A 64 9.99 -3.08 34.32
N GLN A 65 10.26 -2.93 35.62
CA GLN A 65 11.57 -2.95 36.33
C GLN A 65 12.32 -1.60 36.29
N SER A 66 12.74 -1.02 37.41
CA SER A 66 13.13 -1.65 38.68
C SER A 66 12.63 -0.85 39.89
N VAL A 67 12.19 -1.62 40.88
CA VAL A 67 12.12 -1.23 42.29
C VAL A 67 13.55 -1.04 42.78
N GLU A 68 13.83 0.07 43.47
CA GLU A 68 14.62 0.16 44.71
C GLU A 68 14.33 1.49 45.41
#